data_AF-A0A831WM74-F1
#
_entry.id   AF-A0A831WM74-F1
#
_cell.length_a   1.000
_cell.length_b   1.000
_cell.length_c   1.000
_cell.angle_alpha   90.00
_cell.angle_beta   90.00
_cell.angle_gamma   90.00
#
_symmetry.space_group_name_H-M   'P 1'
#
loop_
_entity.id
_entity.type
_entity.pdbx_description
1 polymer ?
#
loop_
_entity_poly.entity_id
_entity_poly.type
_entity_poly.pdbx_seq_one_letter_code
_entity_poly.pdbx_strand_id
1 'polypeptide(L)'
;MMDLRIKIPKKFKKSLRQKFDLRRAALRDSSYFLSKVYAIKGECEICNYYDGDCEKCPFGKFAERDIEGCTKWIEKVIGKHHFYIFPNDVLWLKRNNKKARKEIKKFKKKAEKLIQWV
;
A
#
# COMPACT_ATOMS: atom_id res chain seq x y z
N MET A 1 -19.21 -9.94 -1.57
CA MET A 1 -17.93 -9.55 -0.93
C MET A 1 -16.88 -9.49 -2.03
N MET A 2 -16.15 -8.38 -2.21
CA MET A 2 -15.19 -8.21 -3.32
C MET A 2 -13.96 -9.12 -3.14
N ASP A 3 -13.50 -9.76 -4.22
CA ASP A 3 -12.28 -10.59 -4.18
C ASP A 3 -11.02 -9.72 -4.14
N LEU A 4 -10.34 -9.72 -2.99
CA LEU A 4 -9.11 -8.96 -2.75
C LEU A 4 -7.83 -9.67 -3.24
N ARG A 5 -7.94 -10.89 -3.81
CA ARG A 5 -6.77 -11.62 -4.32
C ARG A 5 -6.22 -10.95 -5.57
N ILE A 6 -4.89 -10.96 -5.69
CA ILE A 6 -4.16 -10.40 -6.84
C ILE A 6 -3.07 -11.37 -7.30
N LYS A 7 -2.93 -11.50 -8.62
CA LYS A 7 -1.88 -12.29 -9.26
C LYS A 7 -0.77 -11.35 -9.68
N ILE A 8 0.46 -11.62 -9.22
CA ILE A 8 1.60 -10.75 -9.48
C ILE A 8 2.78 -11.59 -9.97
N PRO A 9 3.44 -11.18 -11.08
CA PRO A 9 4.63 -11.85 -11.57
C PRO A 9 5.72 -11.99 -10.49
N LYS A 10 6.30 -13.19 -10.36
CA LYS A 10 7.36 -13.49 -9.37
C LYS A 10 8.53 -12.51 -9.38
N LYS A 11 8.86 -11.90 -10.54
CA LYS A 11 9.92 -10.90 -10.67
C LYS A 11 9.74 -9.70 -9.72
N PHE A 12 8.49 -9.32 -9.39
CA PHE A 12 8.19 -8.20 -8.49
C PHE A 12 8.18 -8.58 -7.00
N LYS A 13 8.38 -9.86 -6.65
CA LYS A 13 8.26 -10.34 -5.28
C LYS A 13 9.18 -9.61 -4.30
N LYS A 14 10.41 -9.33 -4.72
CA LYS A 14 11.39 -8.58 -3.91
C LYS A 14 10.93 -7.14 -3.71
N SER A 15 10.55 -6.47 -4.79
CA SER A 15 10.10 -5.08 -4.81
C SER A 15 8.89 -4.84 -3.90
N LEU A 16 7.85 -5.67 -4.03
CA LEU A 16 6.65 -5.58 -3.19
C LEU A 16 6.92 -5.88 -1.73
N ARG A 17 7.75 -6.88 -1.44
CA ARG A 17 8.14 -7.18 -0.05
C ARG A 17 8.84 -5.98 0.59
N GLN A 18 9.66 -5.26 -0.17
CA GLN A 18 10.33 -4.04 0.29
C GLN A 18 9.36 -2.87 0.47
N LYS A 19 8.43 -2.67 -0.48
CA LYS A 19 7.37 -1.64 -0.40
C LYS A 19 6.54 -1.75 0.89
N PHE A 20 6.26 -2.98 1.31
CA PHE A 20 5.47 -3.27 2.51
C PHE A 20 6.32 -3.53 3.76
N ASP A 21 7.63 -3.28 3.71
CA ASP A 21 8.51 -3.41 4.88
C ASP A 21 8.48 -2.13 5.73
N LEU A 22 8.03 -2.27 6.98
CA LEU A 22 8.00 -1.25 8.02
C LEU A 22 9.34 -0.59 8.33
N ARG A 23 10.47 -1.29 8.16
CA ARG A 23 11.80 -0.69 8.34
C ARG A 23 12.15 0.29 7.21
N ARG A 24 11.41 0.21 6.10
CA ARG A 24 11.58 1.02 4.89
C ARG A 24 10.38 1.91 4.55
N ALA A 25 9.25 1.77 5.24
CA ALA A 25 8.19 2.78 5.22
C ALA A 25 8.85 4.10 5.60
N ALA A 26 9.02 4.97 4.60
CA ALA A 26 9.89 6.11 4.75
C ALA A 26 9.35 6.98 5.86
N LEU A 27 10.15 7.18 6.91
CA LEU A 27 9.85 8.21 7.88
C LEU A 27 10.05 9.54 7.15
N ARG A 28 8.95 10.18 6.78
CA ARG A 28 8.99 11.45 6.06
C ARG A 28 8.44 12.53 6.97
N ASP A 29 9.06 13.69 6.89
CA ASP A 29 8.38 14.90 7.31
C ASP A 29 7.25 15.14 6.31
N SER A 30 6.02 15.12 6.81
CA SER A 30 4.85 15.41 6.00
C SER A 30 4.49 16.87 6.22
N SER A 31 4.59 17.67 5.16
CA SER A 31 4.09 19.05 5.14
C SER A 31 2.60 19.10 5.47
N TYR A 32 1.84 18.08 5.08
CA TYR A 32 0.40 17.97 5.33
C TYR A 32 0.03 17.80 6.81
N PHE A 33 0.89 17.17 7.62
CA PHE A 33 0.57 16.84 9.02
C PHE A 33 1.44 17.55 10.05
N LEU A 34 2.32 18.47 9.63
CA LEU A 34 3.32 19.13 10.48
C LEU A 34 4.07 18.14 11.40
N SER A 35 4.22 16.89 10.95
CA SER A 35 4.72 15.79 11.79
C SER A 35 5.29 14.66 10.94
N LYS A 36 6.10 13.82 11.59
CA LYS A 36 6.68 12.63 10.95
C LYS A 36 5.60 11.58 10.72
N VAL A 37 5.60 10.99 9.53
CA VAL A 37 4.67 9.91 9.15
C VAL A 37 5.43 8.69 8.67
N TYR A 38 4.80 7.52 8.82
CA TYR A 38 5.15 6.33 8.04
C TYR A 38 4.33 6.36 6.75
N ALA A 39 4.98 6.24 5.60
CA ALA A 39 4.34 6.26 4.30
C ALA A 39 4.54 4.95 3.54
N ILE A 40 3.46 4.41 2.96
CA ILE A 40 3.51 3.44 1.88
C ILE A 40 3.07 4.17 0.60
N LYS A 41 4.01 4.32 -0.34
CA LYS A 41 3.75 4.92 -1.64
C LYS A 41 2.88 4.04 -2.53
N GLY A 42 2.05 4.67 -3.34
CA GLY A 42 1.23 4.07 -4.38
C GLY A 42 2.07 3.63 -5.57
N GLU A 43 3.00 4.49 -5.99
CA GLU A 43 4.01 4.17 -6.99
C GLU A 43 4.88 2.97 -6.57
N CYS A 44 5.16 2.07 -7.52
CA CYS A 44 6.14 1.01 -7.37
C CYS A 44 6.59 0.48 -8.72
N GLU A 45 7.54 -0.45 -8.71
CA GLU A 45 8.08 -1.08 -9.92
C GLU A 45 7.01 -1.77 -10.79
N ILE A 46 5.88 -2.17 -10.21
CA ILE A 46 4.74 -2.70 -10.96
C ILE A 46 4.06 -1.58 -11.76
N CYS A 47 3.86 -0.41 -11.17
CA CYS A 47 3.29 0.74 -11.87
C CYS A 47 4.20 1.12 -13.05
N ASN A 48 5.53 1.14 -12.84
CA ASN A 48 6.49 1.42 -13.91
C ASN A 48 6.49 0.35 -14.99
N TYR A 49 6.31 -0.93 -14.65
CA TYR A 49 6.26 -2.00 -15.64
C TYR A 49 5.04 -1.91 -16.56
N TYR A 50 3.94 -1.33 -16.07
CA TYR A 50 2.76 -1.07 -16.87
C TYR A 50 2.73 0.38 -17.40
N ASP A 51 3.86 1.11 -17.39
CA ASP A 51 3.96 2.50 -17.87
C ASP A 51 2.92 3.45 -17.24
N GLY A 52 2.56 3.22 -15.99
CA GLY A 52 1.51 3.98 -15.29
C GLY A 52 0.08 3.61 -15.68
N ASP A 53 -0.12 2.66 -16.61
CA ASP A 53 -1.42 2.11 -16.97
C ASP A 53 -2.00 1.32 -15.80
N CYS A 54 -2.82 2.02 -15.02
CA CYS A 54 -3.47 1.47 -13.86
C CYS A 54 -4.46 0.35 -14.21
N GLU A 55 -5.02 0.31 -15.43
CA GLU A 55 -5.98 -0.74 -15.82
C GLU A 55 -5.29 -2.10 -15.96
N LYS A 56 -4.05 -2.11 -16.47
CA LYS A 56 -3.24 -3.34 -16.60
C LYS A 56 -2.56 -3.75 -15.29
N CYS A 57 -2.42 -2.82 -14.35
CA CYS A 57 -1.87 -3.12 -13.03
C CYS A 57 -2.79 -4.10 -12.27
N PRO A 58 -2.26 -5.15 -11.61
CA PRO A 58 -3.07 -6.08 -10.81
C PRO A 58 -3.92 -5.41 -9.71
N PHE A 59 -3.52 -4.21 -9.29
CA PHE A 59 -4.25 -3.40 -8.33
C PHE A 59 -5.32 -2.50 -8.97
N GLY A 60 -5.30 -2.30 -10.30
CA GLY A 60 -6.18 -1.41 -11.06
C GLY A 60 -7.66 -1.59 -10.79
N LYS A 61 -8.09 -2.85 -10.68
CA LYS A 61 -9.48 -3.22 -10.39
C LYS A 61 -10.03 -2.68 -9.05
N PHE A 62 -9.18 -2.13 -8.19
CA PHE A 62 -9.57 -1.50 -6.93
C PHE A 62 -9.58 0.02 -7.00
N ALA A 63 -9.14 0.62 -8.10
CA ALA A 63 -9.10 2.07 -8.27
C ALA A 63 -10.51 2.65 -8.12
N GLU A 64 -10.60 3.84 -7.52
CA GLU A 64 -11.88 4.49 -7.23
C GLU A 64 -11.68 6.01 -7.26
N ARG A 65 -12.39 6.68 -8.17
CA ARG A 65 -12.25 8.12 -8.42
C ARG A 65 -10.77 8.49 -8.62
N ASP A 66 -10.24 9.32 -7.73
CA ASP A 66 -8.88 9.86 -7.77
C ASP A 66 -7.89 9.09 -6.87
N ILE A 67 -8.22 7.85 -6.49
CA ILE A 67 -7.35 7.04 -5.61
C ILE A 67 -6.86 5.81 -6.37
N GLU A 68 -5.53 5.67 -6.43
CA GLU A 68 -4.87 4.54 -7.08
C GLU A 68 -5.35 3.20 -6.48
N GLY A 69 -5.49 2.21 -7.34
CA GLY A 69 -5.99 0.89 -6.95
C GLY A 69 -5.14 0.20 -5.88
N CYS A 70 -3.83 0.43 -5.85
CA CYS A 70 -2.98 -0.18 -4.82
C CYS A 70 -3.22 0.43 -3.43
N THR A 71 -3.46 1.75 -3.37
CA THR A 71 -3.83 2.48 -2.16
C THR A 71 -5.20 2.03 -1.66
N LYS A 72 -6.19 1.93 -2.56
CA LYS A 72 -7.52 1.39 -2.23
C LYS A 72 -7.49 -0.06 -1.80
N TRP A 73 -6.63 -0.87 -2.39
CA TRP A 73 -6.45 -2.25 -1.97
C TRP A 73 -5.92 -2.32 -0.53
N ILE A 74 -4.93 -1.50 -0.17
CA ILE A 74 -4.41 -1.41 1.21
C ILE A 74 -5.56 -1.04 2.17
N GLU A 75 -6.37 -0.03 1.83
CA GLU A 75 -7.55 0.36 2.61
C GLU A 75 -8.48 -0.83 2.85
N LYS A 76 -8.86 -1.55 1.80
CA LYS A 76 -9.78 -2.70 1.88
C LYS A 76 -9.19 -3.86 2.71
N VAL A 77 -7.87 -4.10 2.64
CA VAL A 77 -7.20 -5.15 3.40
C VAL A 77 -7.12 -4.83 4.90
N ILE A 78 -6.82 -3.59 5.25
CA ILE A 78 -6.65 -3.15 6.64
C ILE A 78 -8.00 -2.88 7.31
N GLY A 79 -8.94 -2.28 6.57
CA GLY A 79 -10.18 -1.67 7.08
C GLY A 79 -10.00 -0.17 7.35
N LYS A 80 -11.10 0.56 7.55
CA LYS A 80 -11.09 2.02 7.70
C LYS A 80 -10.72 2.49 9.12
N HIS A 81 -9.47 2.42 9.56
CA HIS A 81 -9.07 3.02 10.85
C HIS A 81 -7.59 3.43 10.91
N HIS A 82 -7.31 4.57 11.56
CA HIS A 82 -5.98 5.03 12.03
C HIS A 82 -4.86 5.27 10.99
N PHE A 83 -5.19 5.36 9.71
CA PHE A 83 -4.32 5.89 8.66
C PHE A 83 -5.08 6.90 7.79
N TYR A 84 -4.31 7.64 7.00
CA TYR A 84 -4.80 8.57 6.01
C TYR A 84 -4.54 8.03 4.62
N ILE A 85 -5.51 8.22 3.72
CA ILE A 85 -5.42 7.87 2.32
C ILE A 85 -5.30 9.15 1.52
N PHE A 86 -4.27 9.21 0.69
CA PHE A 86 -4.09 10.19 -0.36
C PHE A 86 -4.16 9.46 -1.70
N PRO A 87 -4.35 10.16 -2.84
CA PRO A 87 -4.43 9.55 -4.16
C PRO A 87 -3.42 8.43 -4.38
N ASN A 88 -2.16 8.71 -3.99
CA ASN A 88 -1.02 7.84 -4.25
C ASN A 88 -0.29 7.44 -2.96
N ASP A 89 -0.84 7.63 -1.76
CA ASP A 89 -0.11 7.32 -0.52
C ASP A 89 -1.04 6.82 0.60
N VAL A 90 -0.52 5.91 1.42
CA VAL A 90 -1.13 5.53 2.70
C VAL A 90 -0.21 5.95 3.84
N LEU A 91 -0.71 6.78 4.74
CA LEU A 91 0.08 7.45 5.78
C LEU A 91 -0.39 7.12 7.20
N TRP A 92 0.55 6.83 8.09
CA TRP A 92 0.32 6.71 9.53
C TRP A 92 1.11 7.76 10.30
N LEU A 93 0.48 8.44 11.26
CA LEU A 93 1.17 9.42 12.10
C LEU A 93 2.16 8.74 13.06
N LYS A 94 3.42 9.22 13.11
CA LYS A 94 4.44 8.69 14.02
C LYS A 94 4.05 8.85 15.49
N ARG A 95 3.28 9.87 15.86
CA ARG A 95 2.76 10.03 17.24
C ARG A 95 1.97 8.80 17.72
N ASN A 96 1.42 8.01 16.79
CA ASN A 96 0.72 6.75 17.05
C ASN A 96 1.58 5.51 16.72
N ASN A 97 2.91 5.57 16.88
CA ASN A 97 3.88 4.57 16.41
C ASN A 97 3.48 3.11 16.73
N LYS A 98 3.09 2.83 17.99
CA LYS A 98 2.71 1.46 18.40
C LYS A 98 1.50 0.94 17.63
N LYS A 99 0.49 1.79 17.37
CA LYS A 99 -0.70 1.44 16.59
C LYS A 99 -0.36 1.29 15.11
N ALA A 100 0.37 2.25 14.53
CA ALA A 100 0.83 2.21 13.13
C ALA A 100 1.60 0.91 12.81
N ARG A 101 2.58 0.55 13.65
CA ARG A 101 3.35 -0.70 13.50
C ARG A 101 2.46 -1.94 13.57
N LYS A 102 1.46 -1.96 14.46
CA LYS A 102 0.53 -3.10 14.60
C LYS A 102 -0.34 -3.27 13.35
N GLU A 103 -0.85 -2.18 12.79
CA GLU A 103 -1.68 -2.20 11.58
C GLU A 103 -0.90 -2.63 10.35
N ILE A 104 0.28 -2.05 10.14
CA ILE A 104 1.10 -2.42 8.98
C ILE A 104 1.60 -3.88 9.09
N LYS A 105 1.90 -4.37 10.30
CA LYS A 105 2.21 -5.81 10.50
C LYS A 105 1.01 -6.70 10.18
N LYS A 106 -0.21 -6.27 10.57
CA LYS A 106 -1.47 -6.97 10.23
C LYS A 106 -1.72 -6.96 8.73
N PHE A 107 -1.50 -5.81 8.08
CA PHE A 107 -1.56 -5.64 6.63
C PHE A 107 -0.63 -6.61 5.92
N LYS A 108 0.67 -6.61 6.26
CA LYS A 108 1.67 -7.50 5.65
C LYS A 108 1.24 -8.97 5.69
N LYS A 109 0.81 -9.44 6.87
CA LYS A 109 0.32 -10.83 7.03
C LYS A 109 -0.90 -11.14 6.17
N LYS A 110 -1.81 -10.17 5.97
CA LYS A 110 -2.98 -10.36 5.10
C LYS A 110 -2.58 -10.30 3.63
N ALA A 111 -1.77 -9.32 3.24
CA ALA A 111 -1.25 -9.14 1.89
C ALA A 111 -0.52 -10.39 1.40
N GLU A 112 0.32 -11.02 2.25
CA GLU A 112 1.02 -12.27 1.92
C GLU A 112 0.08 -13.44 1.57
N LYS A 113 -1.15 -13.46 2.11
CA LYS A 113 -2.16 -14.48 1.80
C LYS A 113 -2.99 -14.14 0.56
N LEU A 114 -3.10 -12.85 0.23
CA LEU A 114 -3.92 -12.35 -0.88
C LEU A 114 -3.12 -12.23 -2.19
N ILE A 115 -1.79 -12.11 -2.11
CA ILE A 115 -0.91 -12.06 -3.27
C ILE A 115 -0.56 -13.47 -3.72
N GLN A 116 -1.01 -13.85 -4.90
CA GLN A 116 -0.62 -15.06 -5.60
C GLN A 116 0.53 -14.75 -6.56
N TRP A 117 1.65 -15.44 -6.38
CA TRP A 117 2.81 -15.28 -7.24
C TRP A 117 2.66 -16.16 -8.47
N VAL A 118 2.48 -15.53 -9.63
CA VAL A 118 2.42 -16.20 -10.94
C VAL A 118 3.75 -16.10 -11.67
#